data_AF-A0A395D0N9-F1
#
_entry.id   AF-A0A395D0N9-F1
#
_cell.length_a   1.000
_cell.length_b   1.000
_cell.length_c   1.000
_cell.angle_alpha   90.00
_cell.angle_beta   90.00
_cell.angle_gamma   90.00
#
_symmetry.space_group_name_H-M   'P 1'
#
loop_
_entity.id
_entity.type
_entity.pdbx_description
1 polymer ?
#
loop_
_entity_poly.entity_id
_entity_poly.type
_entity_poly.pdbx_seq_one_letter_code
_entity_poly.pdbx_strand_id
1 'polypeptide(L)'
;MRLEQWSRIMGKLAIDDEVLEEVAAAARSRGVSSESLAQELLLEGLRGHKSKESLRQLMEAIAAMTSRDVEQTDSVELLREDRDR
;
A
#
# COMPACT_ATOMS: atom_id res chain seq x y z
N MET A 1 -32.13 -9.77 24.67
CA MET A 1 -30.91 -10.63 24.72
C MET A 1 -30.90 -11.48 23.45
N ARG A 2 -30.04 -11.16 22.47
CA ARG A 2 -29.77 -12.04 21.32
C ARG A 2 -28.41 -11.64 20.71
N LEU A 3 -27.35 -12.18 21.31
CA LEU A 3 -26.00 -12.18 20.74
C LEU A 3 -25.83 -13.51 20.00
N GLU A 4 -26.41 -13.60 18.80
CA GLU A 4 -26.18 -14.75 17.94
C GLU A 4 -24.95 -14.49 17.08
N GLN A 5 -23.84 -15.02 17.58
CA GLN A 5 -22.80 -15.71 16.82
C GLN A 5 -22.53 -15.16 15.41
N TRP A 6 -21.70 -14.11 15.37
CA TRP A 6 -20.80 -13.90 14.24
C TRP A 6 -19.70 -14.95 14.32
N SER A 7 -20.04 -16.20 13.99
CA SER A 7 -19.06 -17.23 13.68
C SER A 7 -18.34 -16.77 12.42
N ARG A 8 -17.23 -16.07 12.65
CA ARG A 8 -16.11 -15.79 11.75
C ARG A 8 -16.15 -16.76 10.57
N ILE A 9 -16.46 -16.26 9.37
CA ILE A 9 -16.34 -16.99 8.11
C ILE A 9 -14.83 -17.27 7.92
N MET A 10 -14.33 -18.29 8.62
CA MET A 10 -12.98 -18.83 8.46
C MET A 10 -13.05 -19.84 7.33
N GLY A 11 -13.06 -19.35 6.09
CA GLY A 11 -12.76 -20.21 4.95
C GLY A 11 -11.34 -20.75 5.15
N LYS A 12 -11.18 -22.07 5.27
CA LYS A 12 -9.86 -22.70 5.23
C LYS A 12 -9.36 -22.57 3.78
N LEU A 13 -8.40 -21.68 3.56
CA LEU A 13 -7.73 -21.56 2.28
C LEU A 13 -6.72 -22.71 2.17
N ALA A 14 -6.86 -23.53 1.13
CA ALA A 14 -5.82 -24.48 0.77
C ALA A 14 -4.72 -23.70 0.05
N ILE A 15 -3.53 -23.70 0.64
CA ILE A 15 -2.32 -23.09 0.08
C ILE A 15 -1.29 -24.21 -0.04
N ASP A 16 -0.51 -24.17 -1.11
CA ASP A 16 0.63 -25.09 -1.29
C ASP A 16 1.67 -24.87 -0.17
N ASP A 17 2.31 -25.95 0.28
CA ASP A 17 3.29 -25.92 1.36
C ASP A 17 4.51 -25.06 0.99
N GLU A 18 4.93 -25.08 -0.29
CA GLU A 18 6.06 -24.26 -0.78
C GLU A 18 5.75 -22.76 -0.63
N VAL A 19 4.54 -22.34 -0.97
CA VAL A 19 4.10 -20.95 -0.84
C VAL A 19 4.03 -20.55 0.64
N LEU A 20 3.58 -21.44 1.52
CA LEU A 20 3.56 -21.18 2.95
C LEU A 20 4.98 -21.00 3.51
N GLU A 21 5.94 -21.80 3.07
CA GLU A 21 7.34 -21.68 3.46
C GLU A 21 7.96 -20.36 3.00
N GLU A 22 7.68 -19.93 1.77
CA GLU A 22 8.13 -18.64 1.25
C GLU A 22 7.56 -17.47 2.06
N VAL A 23 6.25 -17.49 2.34
CA VAL A 23 5.60 -16.46 3.15
C VAL A 23 6.20 -16.44 4.56
N ALA A 24 6.45 -17.59 5.17
CA ALA A 24 7.08 -17.67 6.49
C ALA A 24 8.53 -17.14 6.48
N ALA A 25 9.30 -17.43 5.43
CA ALA A 25 10.65 -16.90 5.26
C ALA A 25 10.63 -15.37 5.11
N ALA A 26 9.74 -14.85 4.27
CA ALA A 26 9.56 -13.41 4.07
C ALA A 26 9.10 -12.70 5.36
N ALA A 27 8.16 -13.30 6.11
CA ALA A 27 7.68 -12.75 7.38
C ALA A 27 8.79 -12.65 8.42
N ARG A 28 9.60 -13.71 8.55
CA ARG A 28 10.79 -13.71 9.43
C ARG A 28 11.77 -12.60 9.06
N SER A 29 12.05 -12.41 7.77
CA SER A 29 12.97 -11.35 7.32
C SER A 29 12.48 -9.93 7.66
N ARG A 30 11.15 -9.74 7.74
CA ARG A 30 10.49 -8.47 8.06
C ARG A 30 10.17 -8.30 9.55
N GLY A 31 10.39 -9.33 10.37
CA GLY A 31 10.04 -9.31 11.79
C GLY A 31 8.54 -9.26 12.07
N VAL A 32 7.71 -9.77 11.16
CA VAL A 32 6.24 -9.82 11.30
C VAL A 32 5.75 -11.28 11.34
N SER A 33 4.49 -11.51 11.74
CA SER A 33 3.91 -12.85 11.68
C SER A 33 3.57 -13.27 10.25
N SER A 34 3.65 -14.58 9.98
CA SER A 34 3.29 -15.15 8.68
C SER A 34 1.85 -14.83 8.30
N GLU A 35 0.93 -14.84 9.26
CA GLU A 35 -0.49 -14.51 9.04
C GLU A 35 -0.68 -13.04 8.66
N SER A 36 0.05 -12.12 9.32
CA SER A 36 -0.03 -10.69 9.01
C SER A 36 0.48 -10.40 7.61
N LEU A 37 1.60 -11.04 7.24
CA LEU A 37 2.15 -10.90 5.90
C LEU A 37 1.25 -11.55 4.84
N ALA A 38 0.71 -12.74 5.10
CA ALA A 38 -0.23 -13.40 4.19
C ALA A 38 -1.47 -12.53 3.95
N GLN A 39 -2.02 -11.93 5.01
CA GLN A 39 -3.15 -11.02 4.90
C GLN A 39 -2.81 -9.79 4.05
N GLU A 40 -1.65 -9.18 4.27
CA GLU A 40 -1.17 -8.04 3.49
C GLU A 40 -1.06 -8.39 2.01
N LEU A 41 -0.37 -9.49 1.67
CA LEU A 41 -0.16 -9.93 0.29
C LEU A 41 -1.48 -10.30 -0.42
N LEU A 42 -2.40 -10.96 0.29
CA LEU A 42 -3.72 -11.27 -0.26
C LEU A 42 -4.54 -9.99 -0.49
N LEU A 43 -4.50 -9.05 0.45
CA LEU A 43 -5.17 -7.76 0.28
C LEU A 43 -4.54 -6.95 -0.84
N GLU A 44 -3.21 -6.97 -0.98
CA GLU A 44 -2.50 -6.31 -2.07
C GLU A 44 -2.84 -6.94 -3.41
N GLY A 45 -2.87 -8.26 -3.52
CA GLY A 45 -3.28 -8.98 -4.72
C GLY A 45 -4.74 -8.71 -5.11
N LEU A 46 -5.65 -8.65 -4.13
CA LEU A 46 -7.06 -8.27 -4.35
C LEU A 46 -7.22 -6.79 -4.73
N ARG A 47 -6.41 -5.91 -4.15
CA ARG A 47 -6.30 -4.49 -4.54
C ARG A 47 -5.49 -4.31 -5.82
N GLY A 48 -4.89 -5.40 -6.32
CA GLY A 48 -3.92 -5.51 -7.38
C GLY A 48 -4.54 -5.41 -8.76
N HIS A 49 -5.21 -4.31 -9.01
CA HIS A 49 -4.85 -3.40 -10.09
C HIS A 49 -5.38 -2.05 -9.65
N LYS A 50 -4.49 -1.10 -9.30
CA LYS A 50 -4.82 0.28 -9.62
C LYS A 50 -5.08 0.28 -11.12
N SER A 51 -6.35 0.21 -11.51
CA SER A 51 -6.75 0.26 -12.91
C SER A 51 -6.06 1.49 -13.51
N LYS A 52 -5.72 1.46 -14.80
CA LYS A 52 -5.19 2.64 -15.49
C LYS A 52 -6.02 3.90 -15.15
N GLU A 53 -7.32 3.71 -14.94
CA GLU A 53 -8.26 4.72 -14.48
C GLU A 53 -7.94 5.26 -13.07
N SER A 54 -7.69 4.41 -12.07
CA SER A 54 -7.30 4.90 -10.73
C SER A 54 -5.93 5.61 -10.70
N LEU A 55 -5.01 5.24 -11.60
CA LEU A 55 -3.74 5.94 -11.76
C LEU A 55 -3.96 7.30 -12.42
N ARG A 56 -4.81 7.35 -13.44
CA ARG A 56 -5.22 8.58 -14.14
C ARG A 56 -5.91 9.55 -13.19
N GLN A 57 -6.84 9.08 -12.36
CA GLN A 57 -7.52 9.89 -11.36
C GLN A 57 -6.56 10.44 -10.30
N LEU A 58 -5.56 9.66 -9.88
CA LEU A 58 -4.51 10.14 -8.98
C LEU A 58 -3.67 11.25 -9.64
N MET A 59 -3.29 11.08 -10.91
CA MET A 59 -2.55 12.09 -11.67
C MET A 59 -3.39 13.37 -11.88
N GLU A 60 -4.68 13.25 -12.16
CA GLU A 60 -5.60 14.39 -12.27
C GLU A 60 -5.75 15.13 -10.94
N ALA A 61 -5.86 14.42 -9.82
CA ALA A 61 -5.91 15.03 -8.50
C ALA A 61 -4.62 15.82 -8.19
N ILE A 62 -3.45 15.24 -8.48
CA ILE A 62 -2.15 15.93 -8.32
C ILE A 62 -2.08 17.16 -9.22
N ALA A 63 -2.47 17.03 -10.50
CA ALA A 63 -2.49 18.12 -11.47
C ALA A 63 -3.52 19.22 -11.16
N ALA A 64 -4.56 18.92 -10.38
CA ALA A 64 -5.51 19.90 -9.87
C ALA A 64 -4.97 20.63 -8.63
N MET A 65 -4.14 19.96 -7.83
CA MET A 65 -3.48 20.53 -6.66
C MET A 65 -2.21 21.33 -7.00
N THR A 66 -1.65 21.15 -8.21
CA THR A 66 -0.48 21.89 -8.69
C THR A 66 -0.90 23.00 -9.64
N SER A 67 -0.50 24.24 -9.34
CA SER A 67 -0.72 25.40 -10.19
C SER A 67 0.03 25.24 -11.52
N ARG A 68 -0.68 25.28 -12.64
CA ARG A 68 -0.09 25.06 -13.98
C ARG A 68 0.74 26.24 -14.50
N ASP A 69 0.47 27.44 -14.00
CA ASP A 69 1.03 28.69 -14.52
C ASP A 69 2.10 29.30 -13.59
N VAL A 70 2.64 28.51 -12.67
CA VAL A 70 3.73 28.93 -11.79
C VAL A 70 4.98 28.16 -12.17
N GLU A 71 6.03 28.87 -12.60
CA GLU A 71 7.36 28.27 -12.77
C GLU A 71 7.76 27.60 -11.46
N GLN A 72 7.84 26.27 -11.47
CA GLN A 72 8.35 25.53 -10.32
C GLN A 72 9.84 25.84 -10.21
N THR A 73 10.17 26.67 -9.23
CA THR A 73 11.57 26.94 -8.87
C THR A 73 12.23 25.64 -8.45
N ASP A 74 13.44 25.39 -8.94
CA ASP A 74 14.17 24.18 -8.59
C ASP A 74 14.37 24.14 -7.06
N SER A 75 14.01 23.00 -6.45
CA SER A 75 14.13 22.77 -5.00
C SER A 75 15.56 22.97 -4.46
N VAL A 76 16.56 23.01 -5.35
CA VAL A 76 17.96 23.29 -5.03
C VAL A 76 18.19 24.78 -4.71
N GLU A 77 17.42 25.72 -5.28
CA GLU A 77 17.57 27.16 -5.05
C GLU A 77 17.06 27.59 -3.67
N LEU A 78 15.90 27.06 -3.23
CA LEU A 78 15.27 27.44 -1.96
C LEU A 78 16.11 27.07 -0.73
N LEU A 79 16.91 26.01 -0.79
CA LEU A 79 17.77 25.58 0.31
C LEU A 79 19.01 26.46 0.52
N ARG A 80 19.39 27.28 -0.48
CA ARG A 80 20.54 28.17 -0.37
C ARG A 80 20.19 29.50 0.29
N GLU A 81 19.04 30.08 -0.02
CA GLU A 81 18.61 31.36 0.57
C GLU A 81 18.40 31.28 2.09
N ASP A 82 17.89 30.15 2.59
CA ASP A 82 17.67 29.95 4.04
C ASP A 82 18.96 29.69 4.81
N ARG A 83 20.05 29.32 4.13
CA ARG A 83 21.37 29.09 4.74
C ARG A 83 22.19 30.37 4.86
N ASP A 84 21.95 31.34 3.98
CA ASP A 84 22.74 32.57 3.89
C ASP A 84 22.10 33.76 4.66
N ARG A 85 21.05 33.50 5.45
CA ARG A 85 20.35 34.49 6.29
C ARG A 85 20.73 34.42 7.77
#